data_AF-A0A1G2EAQ0-F1
#
_entry.id   AF-A0A1G2EAQ0-F1
#
_cell.length_a   1.000
_cell.length_b   1.000
_cell.length_c   1.000
_cell.angle_alpha   90.00
_cell.angle_beta   90.00
_cell.angle_gamma   90.00
#
_symmetry.space_group_name_H-M   'P 1'
#
loop_
_entity.id
_entity.type
_entity.pdbx_description
1 polymer ?
#
loop_
_entity_poly.entity_id
_entity_poly.type
_entity_poly.pdbx_seq_one_letter_code
_entity_poly.pdbx_strand_id
1 'polypeptide(L)'
;MIRIIREYEKYPFIKIFKNIPRQEYLGLMKIADVLVGNSSSGIIEAPYLHLPAVNIGQRQRGRERAENIIDVNHNKAQIKLAIKKALYDKKFKEKVRKCENPYGEGRAGVKIANVLNKIKINRKLLQKQITY
;
A
#
# COMPACT_ATOMS: atom_id res chain seq x y z
N MET A 1 7.17 -15.59 14.44
CA MET A 1 6.29 -15.16 13.33
C MET A 1 6.00 -16.29 12.35
N ILE A 2 7.00 -16.88 11.66
CA ILE A 2 6.77 -17.97 10.68
C ILE A 2 6.09 -19.20 11.31
N ARG A 3 6.47 -19.58 12.55
CA ARG A 3 5.86 -20.71 13.27
C ARG A 3 4.35 -20.53 13.48
N ILE A 4 3.93 -19.35 13.93
CA ILE A 4 2.51 -19.03 14.14
C ILE A 4 1.72 -19.09 12.83
N ILE A 5 2.28 -18.58 11.72
CA ILE A 5 1.60 -18.61 10.41
C ILE A 5 1.34 -20.07 9.97
N ARG A 6 2.30 -20.97 10.19
CA ARG A 6 2.16 -22.39 9.83
C ARG A 6 1.04 -23.11 10.59
N GLU A 7 0.73 -22.69 11.81
CA GLU A 7 -0.39 -23.26 12.59
C GLU A 7 -1.75 -23.09 11.89
N TYR A 8 -1.85 -22.15 10.94
CA TYR A 8 -3.05 -21.89 10.16
C TYR A 8 -3.10 -22.64 8.82
N GLU A 9 -2.04 -23.36 8.42
CA GLU A 9 -2.02 -24.18 7.19
C GLU A 9 -3.11 -25.27 7.19
N LYS A 10 -3.54 -25.69 8.38
CA LYS A 10 -4.64 -26.67 8.55
C LYS A 10 -5.99 -26.19 8.01
N TYR A 11 -6.17 -24.88 7.81
CA TYR A 11 -7.43 -24.34 7.31
C TYR A 11 -7.39 -24.25 5.77
N PRO A 12 -8.26 -24.98 5.04
CA PRO A 12 -8.16 -25.08 3.58
C PRO A 12 -8.38 -23.74 2.85
N PHE A 13 -9.10 -22.81 3.49
CA PHE A 13 -9.37 -21.45 3.00
C PHE A 13 -8.23 -20.46 3.24
N ILE A 14 -7.17 -20.86 3.95
CA ILE A 14 -5.98 -20.04 4.16
C ILE A 14 -4.88 -20.57 3.23
N LYS A 15 -4.35 -19.70 2.36
CA LYS A 15 -3.19 -19.99 1.52
C LYS A 15 -2.01 -19.16 2.00
N ILE A 16 -0.86 -19.81 2.21
CA ILE A 16 0.33 -19.20 2.76
C ILE A 16 1.44 -19.27 1.73
N PHE A 17 2.07 -18.13 1.47
CA PHE A 17 3.17 -18.00 0.54
C PHE A 17 4.31 -17.27 1.23
N LYS A 18 5.55 -17.75 1.08
CA LYS A 18 6.74 -17.04 1.58
C LYS A 18 6.97 -15.76 0.79
N ASN A 19 6.76 -15.83 -0.53
CA ASN A 19 6.88 -14.73 -1.45
C ASN A 19 5.91 -14.96 -2.61
N ILE A 20 5.37 -13.87 -3.17
CA ILE A 20 4.54 -13.89 -4.37
C ILE A 20 5.23 -13.00 -5.40
N PRO A 21 5.46 -13.46 -6.64
CA PRO A 21 5.99 -12.63 -7.71
C PRO A 21 5.20 -11.32 -7.84
N ARG A 22 5.89 -10.22 -8.12
CA ARG A 22 5.30 -8.87 -8.07
C ARG A 22 4.03 -8.74 -8.93
N GLN A 23 4.03 -9.28 -10.15
CA GLN A 23 2.87 -9.20 -11.04
C GLN A 23 1.67 -9.96 -10.47
N GLU A 24 1.87 -11.17 -9.95
CA GLU A 24 0.83 -11.96 -9.30
C GLU A 24 0.32 -11.26 -8.03
N TYR A 25 1.21 -10.68 -7.23
CA TYR A 25 0.83 -9.94 -6.03
C TYR A 25 -0.08 -8.74 -6.36
N LEU A 26 0.27 -7.97 -7.40
CA LEU A 26 -0.57 -6.87 -7.89
C LEU A 26 -1.91 -7.38 -8.45
N GLY A 27 -1.90 -8.53 -9.14
CA GLY A 27 -3.12 -9.21 -9.59
C GLY A 27 -4.03 -9.58 -8.42
N LEU A 28 -3.47 -10.18 -7.37
CA LEU A 28 -4.20 -10.50 -6.13
C LEU A 28 -4.75 -9.25 -5.46
N MET A 29 -3.95 -8.19 -5.33
CA MET A 29 -4.42 -6.92 -4.77
C MET A 29 -5.59 -6.34 -5.56
N LYS A 30 -5.57 -6.45 -6.90
CA LYS A 30 -6.64 -5.93 -7.77
C LYS A 30 -7.99 -6.64 -7.57
N ILE A 31 -7.97 -7.92 -7.19
CA ILE A 31 -9.19 -8.72 -6.99
C ILE A 31 -9.56 -8.93 -5.51
N ALA A 32 -8.69 -8.54 -4.59
CA ALA A 32 -8.94 -8.65 -3.16
C ALA A 32 -10.02 -7.65 -2.71
N ASP A 33 -10.79 -8.02 -1.69
CA ASP A 33 -11.75 -7.10 -1.08
C ASP A 33 -11.11 -6.15 -0.06
N VAL A 34 -10.10 -6.64 0.68
CA VAL A 34 -9.41 -5.90 1.75
C VAL A 34 -7.98 -6.41 1.90
N LEU A 35 -7.02 -5.50 2.02
CA LEU A 35 -5.66 -5.80 2.48
C LEU A 35 -5.55 -5.56 3.99
N VAL A 36 -5.05 -6.54 4.74
CA VAL A 36 -4.93 -6.43 6.22
C VAL A 36 -3.48 -6.66 6.63
N GLY A 37 -2.96 -5.81 7.51
CA GLY A 37 -1.62 -5.95 8.06
C GLY A 37 -0.99 -4.60 8.31
N ASN A 38 0.30 -4.45 8.02
CA ASN A 38 0.99 -3.18 8.14
C ASN A 38 2.00 -2.97 6.99
N SER A 39 1.72 -3.57 5.83
CA SER A 39 2.56 -3.44 4.64
C SER A 39 2.51 -2.00 4.10
N SER A 40 3.61 -1.53 3.52
CA SER A 40 3.60 -0.30 2.73
C SER A 40 2.63 -0.37 1.57
N SER A 41 2.30 -1.58 1.09
CA SER A 41 1.36 -1.75 0.00
C SER A 41 -0.08 -1.38 0.32
N GLY A 42 -0.45 -1.31 1.60
CA GLY A 42 -1.72 -0.70 2.00
C GLY A 42 -1.79 0.81 1.74
N ILE A 43 -0.64 1.46 1.56
CA ILE A 43 -0.50 2.91 1.49
C ILE A 43 -0.02 3.39 0.13
N ILE A 44 0.91 2.67 -0.50
CA ILE A 44 1.51 3.08 -1.79
C ILE A 44 0.69 2.50 -2.95
N GLU A 45 0.51 1.17 -2.97
CA GLU A 45 -0.13 0.50 -4.12
C GLU A 45 -1.66 0.38 -4.00
N ALA A 46 -2.19 0.08 -2.80
CA ALA A 46 -3.62 -0.15 -2.60
C ALA A 46 -4.54 1.03 -2.98
N PRO A 47 -4.20 2.32 -2.72
CA PRO A 47 -5.05 3.43 -3.16
C PRO A 47 -5.21 3.49 -4.68
N TYR A 48 -4.14 3.17 -5.42
CA TYR A 48 -4.17 3.15 -6.89
C TYR A 48 -5.13 2.07 -7.42
N LEU A 49 -5.26 0.96 -6.70
CA LEU A 49 -6.16 -0.14 -7.04
C LEU A 49 -7.56 0.04 -6.41
N HIS A 50 -7.82 1.16 -5.72
CA HIS A 50 -9.03 1.37 -4.94
C HIS A 50 -9.34 0.22 -3.97
N LEU A 51 -8.28 -0.33 -3.37
CA LEU A 51 -8.34 -1.45 -2.44
C LEU A 51 -8.40 -0.91 -0.99
N PRO A 52 -9.46 -1.23 -0.24
CA PRO A 52 -9.50 -1.02 1.21
C PRO A 52 -8.30 -1.64 1.93
N ALA A 53 -7.69 -0.89 2.84
CA ALA A 53 -6.57 -1.36 3.65
C ALA A 53 -6.86 -1.18 5.15
N VAL A 54 -6.69 -2.25 5.94
CA VAL A 54 -6.67 -2.17 7.40
C VAL A 54 -5.22 -2.18 7.85
N ASN A 55 -4.73 -1.02 8.32
CA ASN A 55 -3.38 -0.85 8.82
C ASN A 55 -3.32 -1.08 10.35
N ILE A 56 -2.52 -2.06 10.76
CA ILE A 56 -2.40 -2.51 12.15
C ILE A 56 -1.11 -1.96 12.78
N GLY A 57 -1.28 -1.19 13.85
CA GLY A 57 -0.18 -0.63 14.63
C GLY A 57 0.49 0.57 13.96
N GLN A 58 1.65 0.95 14.49
CA GLN A 58 2.27 2.26 14.23
C GLN A 58 3.31 2.26 13.10
N ARG A 59 3.62 1.11 12.47
CA ARG A 59 4.71 0.98 11.49
C ARG A 59 4.67 2.05 10.39
N GLN A 60 3.46 2.42 9.97
CA GLN A 60 3.27 3.36 8.86
C GLN A 60 2.91 4.79 9.30
N ARG A 61 3.10 5.12 10.59
CA ARG A 61 2.82 6.46 11.11
C ARG A 61 3.69 7.51 10.41
N GLY A 62 3.12 8.67 10.12
CA GLY A 62 3.84 9.78 9.46
C GLY A 62 3.95 9.68 7.94
N ARG A 63 3.49 8.59 7.33
CA ARG A 63 3.36 8.51 5.86
C ARG A 63 2.12 9.26 5.39
N GLU A 64 2.21 9.85 4.20
CA GLU A 64 1.04 10.36 3.46
C GLU A 64 0.04 9.22 3.19
N ARG A 65 -1.25 9.53 3.22
CA ARG A 65 -2.32 8.52 3.19
C ARG A 65 -3.47 8.97 2.31
N ALA A 66 -4.03 8.00 1.60
CA ALA A 66 -5.32 8.15 0.96
C ALA A 66 -6.46 7.72 1.91
N GLU A 67 -7.69 7.97 1.49
CA GLU A 67 -8.91 7.63 2.25
C GLU A 67 -9.24 6.13 2.27
N ASN A 68 -8.40 5.28 1.66
CA ASN A 68 -8.60 3.83 1.61
C ASN A 68 -8.19 3.09 2.90
N ILE A 69 -7.61 3.78 3.88
CA ILE A 69 -7.00 3.17 5.07
C ILE A 69 -7.91 3.28 6.30
N ILE A 70 -8.01 2.19 7.05
CA ILE A 70 -8.54 2.15 8.42
C ILE A 70 -7.41 1.75 9.36
N ASP A 71 -7.05 2.64 10.28
CA ASP A 71 -6.05 2.34 11.30
C ASP A 71 -6.66 1.63 12.52
N VAL A 72 -5.90 0.67 13.04
CA VAL A 72 -6.28 -0.06 14.24
C VAL A 72 -5.04 -0.47 15.05
N ASN A 73 -5.19 -0.55 16.37
CA ASN A 73 -4.15 -1.08 17.25
C ASN A 73 -4.16 -2.62 17.26
N HIS A 74 -3.27 -3.24 18.04
CA HIS A 74 -3.16 -4.70 18.19
C HIS A 74 -4.31 -5.33 19.02
N ASN A 75 -5.55 -4.87 18.82
CA ASN A 75 -6.73 -5.37 19.53
C ASN A 75 -7.61 -6.20 18.60
N LYS A 76 -7.83 -7.47 18.96
CA LYS A 76 -8.60 -8.43 18.15
C LYS A 76 -10.00 -7.95 17.78
N ALA A 77 -10.73 -7.36 18.73
CA ALA A 77 -12.10 -6.90 18.50
C ALA A 77 -12.11 -5.71 17.54
N GLN A 78 -11.21 -4.76 17.73
CA GLN A 78 -11.10 -3.60 16.84
C GLN A 78 -10.65 -4.01 15.43
N ILE A 79 -9.70 -4.95 15.29
CA ILE A 79 -9.27 -5.46 13.99
C ILE A 79 -10.46 -6.10 13.26
N LYS A 80 -11.26 -6.92 13.95
CA LYS A 80 -12.46 -7.54 13.37
C LYS A 80 -13.48 -6.47 12.91
N LEU A 81 -13.68 -5.41 13.70
CA LEU A 81 -14.58 -4.31 13.33
C LEU A 81 -14.06 -3.52 12.12
N ALA A 82 -12.76 -3.24 12.06
CA ALA A 82 -12.12 -2.56 10.93
C ALA A 82 -12.25 -3.37 9.64
N ILE A 83 -12.01 -4.69 9.69
CA ILE A 83 -12.19 -5.59 8.55
C ILE A 83 -13.65 -5.59 8.09
N LYS A 84 -14.62 -5.70 9.02
CA LYS A 84 -16.04 -5.64 8.68
C LYS A 84 -16.42 -4.31 8.02
N LYS A 85 -15.92 -3.19 8.52
CA LYS A 85 -16.13 -1.87 7.92
C LYS A 85 -15.57 -1.83 6.50
N ALA A 86 -14.33 -2.29 6.30
CA ALA A 86 -13.71 -2.34 4.98
C ALA A 86 -14.50 -3.20 3.97
N LEU A 87 -15.06 -4.32 4.42
CA LEU A 87 -15.86 -5.23 3.57
C LEU A 87 -17.25 -4.67 3.22
N TYR A 88 -17.95 -4.08 4.19
CA TYR A 88 -19.41 -3.90 4.12
C TYR A 88 -19.90 -2.46 4.23
N ASP A 89 -19.10 -1.52 4.74
CA ASP A 89 -19.53 -0.13 4.88
C ASP A 89 -19.55 0.57 3.52
N LYS A 90 -20.77 0.83 3.01
CA LYS A 90 -20.96 1.43 1.69
C LYS A 90 -20.31 2.81 1.55
N LYS A 91 -20.36 3.64 2.61
CA LYS A 91 -19.80 5.00 2.58
C LYS A 91 -18.28 4.97 2.49
N PHE A 92 -17.66 4.06 3.23
CA PHE A 92 -16.22 3.85 3.19
C PHE A 92 -15.77 3.30 1.83
N LYS A 93 -16.46 2.29 1.29
CA LYS A 93 -16.15 1.76 -0.05
C LYS A 93 -16.27 2.83 -1.14
N GLU A 94 -17.27 3.71 -1.03
CA GLU A 94 -17.42 4.82 -1.96
C GLU A 94 -16.28 5.84 -1.85
N LYS A 95 -15.82 6.15 -0.63
CA LYS A 95 -14.61 6.97 -0.41
C LYS A 95 -13.38 6.33 -1.06
N VAL A 96 -13.18 5.02 -0.86
CA VAL A 96 -12.03 4.30 -1.43
C VAL A 96 -12.05 4.33 -2.97
N ARG A 97 -13.22 4.18 -3.60
CA ARG A 97 -13.37 4.26 -5.07
C ARG A 97 -12.99 5.62 -5.65
N LYS A 98 -13.10 6.68 -4.85
CA LYS A 98 -12.80 8.06 -5.26
C LYS A 98 -11.46 8.56 -4.74
N CYS A 99 -10.74 7.76 -3.95
CA CYS A 99 -9.52 8.22 -3.32
C CYS A 99 -8.41 8.42 -4.35
N GLU A 100 -7.64 9.48 -4.17
CA GLU A 100 -6.44 9.74 -4.95
C GLU A 100 -5.22 9.13 -4.27
N ASN A 101 -4.27 8.64 -5.07
CA ASN A 101 -3.02 8.11 -4.55
C ASN A 101 -1.97 9.23 -4.42
N PRO A 102 -1.55 9.61 -3.19
CA PRO A 102 -0.52 10.64 -3.01
C PRO A 102 0.85 10.23 -3.57
N TYR A 103 1.09 8.93 -3.75
CA TYR A 103 2.35 8.39 -4.26
C TYR A 103 2.46 8.38 -5.80
N GLY A 104 1.41 8.82 -6.49
CA GLY A 104 1.46 9.14 -7.92
C GLY A 104 0.47 8.40 -8.80
N GLU A 105 0.53 8.77 -10.07
CA GLU A 105 -0.45 8.47 -11.12
C GLU A 105 0.07 7.46 -12.17
N GLY A 106 1.18 6.77 -11.89
CA GLY A 106 1.78 5.79 -12.82
C GLY A 106 2.66 6.38 -13.93
N ARG A 107 2.98 7.67 -13.90
CA ARG A 107 3.79 8.37 -14.92
C ARG A 107 5.25 8.59 -14.54
N ALA A 108 5.72 7.99 -13.44
CA ALA A 108 7.06 8.21 -12.90
C ALA A 108 8.16 7.94 -13.95
N GLY A 109 8.10 6.81 -14.66
CA GLY A 109 9.11 6.43 -15.66
C GLY A 109 9.26 7.47 -16.77
N VAL A 110 8.16 7.95 -17.34
CA VAL A 110 8.16 8.99 -18.38
C VAL A 110 8.71 10.31 -17.83
N LYS A 111 8.30 10.73 -16.63
CA LYS A 111 8.81 11.96 -16.00
C LYS A 111 10.33 11.87 -15.77
N ILE A 112 10.82 10.75 -15.25
CA ILE A 112 12.25 10.51 -15.02
C ILE A 112 13.02 10.54 -16.34
N ALA A 113 12.58 9.77 -17.35
CA ALA A 113 13.23 9.74 -18.65
C ALA A 113 13.30 11.14 -19.31
N ASN A 114 12.23 11.92 -19.21
CA ASN A 114 12.19 13.28 -19.72
C ASN A 114 13.18 14.22 -19.01
N VAL A 115 13.33 14.09 -17.69
CA VAL A 115 14.32 14.86 -16.92
C VAL A 115 15.74 14.48 -17.34
N LEU A 116 16.03 13.17 -17.43
CA LEU A 116 17.34 12.67 -17.83
C LEU A 116 17.71 13.07 -19.26
N ASN A 117 16.77 13.04 -20.19
CA ASN A 117 17.01 13.44 -21.59
C ASN A 117 17.31 14.94 -21.73
N LYS A 118 16.73 15.78 -20.85
CA LYS A 118 16.89 17.25 -20.91
C LYS A 118 18.06 17.78 -20.09
N ILE A 119 18.68 16.95 -19.26
CA ILE A 119 19.75 17.38 -18.37
C ILE A 119 21.02 17.70 -19.17
N LYS A 120 21.62 18.87 -18.95
CA LYS A 120 22.91 19.22 -19.56
C LYS A 120 24.04 18.67 -18.68
N ILE A 121 24.88 17.82 -19.26
CA ILE A 121 26.07 17.30 -18.58
C ILE A 121 27.16 18.38 -18.58
N ASN A 122 27.31 19.09 -17.46
CA ASN A 122 28.30 20.16 -17.28
C ASN A 122 28.73 20.29 -15.81
N ARG A 123 29.66 21.22 -15.51
CA ARG A 123 30.18 21.42 -14.14
C ARG A 123 29.09 21.71 -13.09
N LYS A 124 27.99 22.38 -13.46
CA LYS A 124 26.87 22.67 -12.56
C LYS A 124 26.14 21.39 -12.11
N LEU A 125 26.11 20.35 -12.95
CA LEU A 125 25.57 19.05 -12.57
C LEU A 125 26.49 18.32 -11.58
N LEU A 126 27.80 18.49 -11.71
CA LEU A 126 28.81 17.78 -10.93
C LEU A 126 29.14 18.45 -9.60
N GLN A 127 29.01 19.78 -9.53
CA GLN A 127 29.34 20.56 -8.35
C GLN A 127 28.07 20.98 -7.61
N LYS A 128 27.87 20.37 -6.44
CA LYS A 128 26.84 20.79 -5.50
C LYS A 128 27.36 21.98 -4.68
N GLN A 129 26.89 23.18 -4.99
CA GLN A 129 27.14 24.36 -4.15
C GLN A 129 25.99 24.52 -3.17
N ILE A 130 26.27 24.38 -1.88
CA ILE A 130 25.28 24.59 -0.81
C ILE A 130 25.52 26.01 -0.29
N THR A 131 24.58 26.91 -0.55
CA THR A 131 24.52 28.22 0.11
C THR A 131 23.90 28.02 1.49
N TYR A 132 24.70 28.21 2.53
CA TYR A 132 24.24 28.45 3.89
C TYR A 132 24.32 29.94 4.17
#